data_AF-A0A0C9XNV1-F1
#
_entry.id   AF-A0A0C9XNV1-F1
#
_cell.length_a   1.000
_cell.length_b   1.000
_cell.length_c   1.000
_cell.angle_alpha   90.00
_cell.angle_beta   90.00
_cell.angle_gamma   90.00
#
_symmetry.space_group_name_H-M   'P 1'
#
loop_
_entity.id
_entity.type
_entity.pdbx_description
1 polymer ?
#
loop_
_entity_poly.entity_id
_entity_poly.type
_entity_poly.pdbx_seq_one_letter_code
_entity_poly.pdbx_strand_id
1 'polypeptide(L)'
;MKEIKRTNGRANLPNSNVNPATSSSFSSTTLSLFVTTMTPEYASILHNFCQENKMEFNFDDVSSGPQNDETWTAIVLIKGKEAGRGIGKSKRSARAEAAKLVLEVNGWI
;
A
#
# COMPACT_ATOMS: atom_id res chain seq x y z
N MET A 1 56.73 -21.71 27.87
CA MET A 1 55.74 -22.79 27.62
C MET A 1 54.42 -22.17 27.23
N LYS A 2 53.76 -22.76 26.21
CA LYS A 2 52.42 -22.46 25.66
C LYS A 2 52.38 -21.23 24.73
N GLU A 3 51.80 -21.26 23.53
CA GLU A 3 51.46 -22.30 22.56
C GLU A 3 51.27 -21.53 21.24
N ILE A 4 51.77 -22.09 20.13
CA ILE A 4 51.68 -21.50 18.79
C ILE A 4 50.46 -22.14 18.12
N LYS A 5 49.49 -21.34 17.65
CA LYS A 5 48.56 -21.77 16.60
C LYS A 5 48.68 -20.80 15.42
N ARG A 6 49.36 -21.27 14.37
CA ARG A 6 49.16 -20.86 12.96
C ARG A 6 47.69 -21.19 12.62
N THR A 7 46.94 -20.42 11.83
CA THR A 7 47.04 -20.37 10.35
C THR A 7 46.28 -19.19 9.74
N ASN A 8 46.94 -18.55 8.76
CA ASN A 8 46.48 -17.96 7.49
C ASN A 8 45.02 -17.53 7.27
N GLY A 9 44.87 -16.28 6.78
CA GLY A 9 43.70 -15.80 6.05
C GLY A 9 43.89 -14.38 5.51
N ARG A 10 44.81 -14.20 4.56
CA ARG A 10 45.05 -12.94 3.83
C ARG A 10 43.95 -12.74 2.78
N ALA A 11 43.16 -11.68 2.90
CA ALA A 11 42.56 -11.01 1.75
C ALA A 11 42.39 -9.53 2.07
N ASN A 12 43.09 -8.72 1.28
CA ASN A 12 43.14 -7.27 1.30
C ASN A 12 42.12 -6.74 0.27
N LEU A 13 41.47 -5.62 0.61
CA LEU A 13 41.00 -4.54 -0.28
C LEU A 13 39.83 -4.84 -1.25
N PRO A 14 39.22 -3.82 -1.87
CA PRO A 14 38.96 -2.45 -1.42
C PRO A 14 37.47 -2.08 -1.55
N ASN A 15 37.12 -0.91 -1.01
CA ASN A 15 35.91 -0.19 -1.34
C ASN A 15 35.78 0.00 -2.87
N SER A 16 34.76 -0.60 -3.48
CA SER A 16 34.41 -0.36 -4.89
C SER A 16 32.90 -0.18 -5.01
N ASN A 17 32.53 1.09 -5.06
CA ASN A 17 31.36 1.61 -5.74
C ASN A 17 31.21 0.90 -7.11
N VAL A 18 30.22 0.03 -7.23
CA VAL A 18 29.77 -0.53 -8.51
C VAL A 18 28.30 -0.17 -8.68
N ASN A 19 28.06 0.99 -9.28
CA ASN A 19 26.83 1.21 -10.05
C ASN A 19 27.07 0.62 -11.44
N PRO A 20 26.39 -0.46 -11.87
CA PRO A 20 26.14 -0.67 -13.27
C PRO A 20 24.84 0.05 -13.63
N ALA A 21 24.93 1.25 -14.20
CA ALA A 21 23.84 1.73 -15.04
C ALA A 21 23.69 0.72 -16.19
N THR A 22 22.49 0.20 -16.44
CA THR A 22 21.72 0.31 -17.70
C THR A 22 20.61 -0.77 -17.73
N SER A 23 19.35 -0.30 -17.67
CA SER A 23 18.10 -0.90 -18.18
C SER A 23 17.84 -2.42 -18.07
N SER A 24 16.93 -2.82 -17.18
CA SER A 24 15.77 -3.64 -17.58
C SER A 24 14.72 -3.71 -16.48
N SER A 25 13.56 -3.12 -16.80
CA SER A 25 12.24 -3.29 -16.21
C SER A 25 12.13 -3.47 -14.70
N PHE A 26 11.86 -2.35 -14.00
CA PHE A 26 10.88 -2.42 -12.93
C PHE A 26 9.58 -2.93 -13.56
N SER A 27 9.34 -4.24 -13.53
CA SER A 27 8.00 -4.76 -13.80
C SER A 27 7.14 -4.31 -12.64
N SER A 28 6.49 -3.17 -12.86
CA SER A 28 5.44 -2.59 -12.06
C SER A 28 4.28 -3.57 -11.93
N THR A 29 4.34 -4.57 -11.04
CA THR A 29 3.14 -5.38 -10.75
C THR A 29 3.11 -6.16 -9.42
N THR A 30 4.01 -5.99 -8.46
CA THR A 30 3.94 -6.84 -7.24
C THR A 30 4.18 -6.11 -5.92
N LEU A 31 3.41 -5.03 -5.69
CA LEU A 31 3.21 -4.50 -4.34
C LEU A 31 1.71 -4.38 -4.06
N SER A 32 1.12 -5.48 -3.55
CA SER A 32 0.19 -5.50 -2.41
C SER A 32 -0.65 -6.80 -2.38
N LEU A 33 -0.04 -7.90 -1.94
CA LEU A 33 -0.76 -9.15 -1.58
C LEU A 33 -0.68 -9.49 -0.09
N PHE A 34 -0.22 -8.58 0.77
CA PHE A 34 0.00 -8.87 2.20
C PHE A 34 -0.68 -7.91 3.18
N VAL A 35 -1.88 -7.42 2.86
CA VAL A 35 -2.81 -6.91 3.87
C VAL A 35 -4.24 -7.40 3.59
N THR A 36 -4.41 -8.72 3.52
CA THR A 36 -5.74 -9.32 3.66
C THR A 36 -6.11 -9.35 5.14
N THR A 37 -6.48 -8.20 5.71
CA THR A 37 -7.17 -8.20 7.01
C THR A 37 -8.44 -7.40 6.90
N MET A 38 -9.53 -8.15 6.69
CA MET A 38 -10.92 -7.73 6.93
C MET A 38 -11.30 -6.42 6.21
N THR A 39 -11.54 -6.50 4.91
CA THR A 39 -12.28 -5.46 4.18
C THR A 39 -13.77 -5.79 4.13
N PRO A 40 -14.66 -4.79 4.19
CA PRO A 40 -16.05 -4.95 3.81
C PRO A 40 -16.13 -5.21 2.30
N GLU A 41 -17.11 -6.02 1.87
CA GLU A 41 -17.27 -6.55 0.50
C GLU A 41 -16.91 -5.54 -0.62
N TYR A 42 -17.37 -4.29 -0.48
CA TYR A 42 -17.19 -3.22 -1.46
C TYR A 42 -15.74 -2.78 -1.71
N ALA A 43 -14.88 -2.78 -0.68
CA ALA A 43 -13.48 -2.39 -0.87
C ALA A 43 -12.68 -3.45 -1.65
N SER A 44 -13.04 -4.73 -1.51
CA SER A 44 -12.47 -5.82 -2.30
C SER A 44 -12.89 -5.70 -3.77
N ILE A 45 -14.17 -5.41 -4.02
CA ILE A 45 -14.71 -5.19 -5.37
C ILE A 45 -13.98 -4.02 -6.04
N LEU A 46 -13.81 -2.89 -5.34
CA LEU A 46 -13.09 -1.72 -5.85
C LEU A 46 -11.63 -2.05 -6.19
N HIS A 47 -10.95 -2.82 -5.35
CA HIS A 47 -9.57 -3.24 -5.60
C HIS A 47 -9.47 -4.09 -6.88
N ASN A 48 -10.35 -5.08 -7.04
CA ASN A 48 -10.39 -5.91 -8.25
C ASN A 48 -10.64 -5.07 -9.50
N PHE A 49 -11.62 -4.16 -9.47
CA PHE A 49 -11.87 -3.27 -10.60
C PHE A 49 -10.65 -2.40 -10.93
N CYS A 50 -9.96 -1.85 -9.92
CA CYS A 50 -8.77 -1.04 -10.17
C CYS A 50 -7.61 -1.86 -10.74
N GLN A 51 -7.44 -3.10 -10.26
CA GLN A 51 -6.41 -4.01 -10.77
C GLN A 51 -6.65 -4.39 -12.23
N GLU A 52 -7.88 -4.80 -12.58
CA GLU A 52 -8.25 -5.17 -13.96
C GLU A 52 -8.13 -3.99 -14.93
N ASN A 53 -8.58 -2.80 -14.49
CA ASN A 53 -8.52 -1.59 -15.31
C ASN A 53 -7.16 -0.87 -15.25
N LYS A 54 -6.16 -1.43 -14.54
CA LYS A 54 -4.85 -0.82 -14.30
C LYS A 54 -4.95 0.64 -13.83
N MET A 55 -5.93 0.91 -12.97
CA MET A 55 -6.17 2.23 -12.41
C MET A 55 -5.45 2.37 -11.08
N GLU A 56 -4.77 3.49 -10.92
CA GLU A 56 -4.24 3.91 -9.64
C GLU A 56 -5.36 4.56 -8.83
N PHE A 57 -5.58 4.03 -7.62
CA PHE A 57 -6.44 4.64 -6.63
C PHE A 57 -5.65 4.84 -5.34
N ASN A 58 -6.01 5.88 -4.59
CA ASN A 58 -5.45 6.17 -3.28
C ASN A 58 -6.57 6.29 -2.26
N PHE A 59 -6.34 5.78 -1.05
CA PHE A 59 -7.25 5.99 0.08
C PHE A 59 -6.63 7.03 1.01
N ASP A 60 -7.33 8.14 1.20
CA ASP A 60 -7.00 9.13 2.21
C ASP A 60 -7.93 8.93 3.40
N ASP A 61 -7.37 8.58 4.56
CA ASP A 61 -8.15 8.40 5.78
C ASP A 61 -7.81 9.47 6.81
N VAL A 62 -8.84 10.20 7.20
CA VAL A 62 -8.77 11.33 8.11
C VAL A 62 -9.66 11.01 9.30
N SER A 63 -9.05 10.88 10.48
CA SER A 63 -9.79 10.87 11.73
C SER A 63 -9.96 12.29 12.24
N SER A 64 -11.20 12.66 12.56
CA SER A 64 -11.54 13.93 13.17
C SER A 64 -12.41 13.66 14.37
N GLY A 65 -11.98 14.11 15.55
CA GLY A 65 -12.78 14.04 16.76
C GLY A 65 -11.97 14.01 18.05
N PRO A 66 -12.62 14.25 19.21
CA PRO A 66 -12.02 13.97 20.50
C PRO A 66 -11.84 12.45 20.68
N GLN A 67 -10.89 12.06 21.53
CA GLN A 67 -10.46 10.67 21.79
C GLN A 67 -11.60 9.65 22.02
N ASN A 68 -12.79 10.12 22.42
CA ASN A 68 -13.94 9.27 22.78
C ASN A 68 -15.08 9.28 21.75
N ASP A 69 -15.02 10.13 20.72
CA ASP A 69 -16.00 10.25 19.62
C ASP A 69 -15.26 10.48 18.30
N GLU A 70 -14.28 9.61 18.03
CA GLU A 70 -13.50 9.69 16.81
C GLU A 70 -14.37 9.35 15.59
N THR A 71 -14.56 10.34 14.71
CA THR A 71 -15.20 10.12 13.42
C THR A 71 -14.14 9.86 12.38
N TRP A 72 -14.24 8.71 11.72
CA TRP A 72 -13.34 8.34 10.64
C TRP A 72 -13.96 8.73 9.30
N THR A 73 -13.23 9.52 8.53
CA THR A 73 -13.56 9.85 7.15
C THR A 73 -12.57 9.16 6.23
N ALA A 74 -13.04 8.47 5.21
CA ALA A 74 -12.20 7.88 4.17
C ALA A 74 -12.60 8.47 2.81
N ILE A 75 -11.62 8.94 2.05
CA ILE A 75 -11.78 9.51 0.72
C ILE A 75 -11.03 8.61 -0.25
N VAL A 76 -11.70 8.22 -1.34
CA VAL A 76 -11.08 7.46 -2.43
C VAL A 76 -10.77 8.42 -3.56
N LEU A 77 -9.51 8.49 -3.93
CA LEU A 77 -9.00 9.28 -5.05
C LEU A 77 -8.65 8.33 -6.18
N ILE A 78 -9.36 8.36 -7.30
CA ILE A 78 -9.04 7.56 -8.49
C ILE A 78 -8.41 8.49 -9.52
N LYS A 79 -7.18 8.20 -9.96
CA LYS A 79 -6.41 9.06 -10.88
C LYS A 79 -6.33 10.53 -10.40
N GLY A 80 -6.22 10.73 -9.09
CA GLY A 80 -6.16 12.07 -8.48
C GLY A 80 -7.50 12.82 -8.42
N LYS A 81 -8.63 12.19 -8.75
CA LYS A 81 -9.97 12.75 -8.57
C LYS A 81 -10.68 12.08 -7.41
N GLU A 82 -11.30 12.87 -6.55
CA GLU A 82 -12.18 12.37 -5.49
C GLU A 82 -13.35 11.63 -6.13
N ALA A 83 -13.35 10.31 -6.02
CA ALA A 83 -14.35 9.44 -6.60
C ALA A 83 -15.46 9.11 -5.59
N GLY A 84 -15.15 9.12 -4.29
CA GLY A 84 -16.13 8.90 -3.25
C GLY A 84 -15.57 9.16 -1.86
N ARG A 85 -16.45 9.52 -0.94
CA ARG A 85 -16.12 9.82 0.46
C ARG A 85 -17.08 9.09 1.37
N GLY A 86 -16.54 8.26 2.26
CA GLY A 86 -17.28 7.55 3.28
C GLY A 86 -16.96 8.08 4.68
N ILE A 87 -17.94 7.99 5.57
CA ILE A 87 -17.80 8.37 6.97
C ILE A 87 -18.22 7.16 7.80
N GLY A 88 -17.49 6.90 8.88
CA GLY A 88 -17.81 5.80 9.78
C GLY A 88 -17.27 6.04 11.18
N LYS A 89 -17.79 5.26 12.13
CA LYS A 89 -17.27 5.23 13.51
C LYS A 89 -15.91 4.53 13.62
N SER A 90 -15.46 3.90 12.55
CA SER A 90 -14.18 3.19 12.48
C SER A 90 -13.61 3.28 11.08
N LYS A 91 -12.29 3.28 10.97
CA LYS A 91 -11.54 3.32 9.69
C LYS A 91 -12.06 2.33 8.65
N ARG A 92 -12.41 1.12 9.08
CA ARG A 92 -12.95 0.07 8.21
C ARG A 92 -14.33 0.42 7.63
N SER A 93 -15.24 0.92 8.46
CA SER A 93 -16.60 1.29 8.04
C SER A 93 -16.56 2.50 7.11
N ALA A 94 -15.73 3.51 7.43
CA ALA A 94 -15.54 4.67 6.57
C ALA A 94 -15.06 4.27 5.17
N ARG A 95 -14.06 3.37 5.08
CA ARG A 95 -13.56 2.84 3.80
C ARG A 95 -14.62 2.03 3.04
N ALA A 96 -15.49 1.30 3.74
CA ALA A 96 -16.61 0.55 3.14
C ALA A 96 -17.54 1.48 2.37
N GLU A 97 -18.02 2.51 3.06
CA GLU A 97 -18.96 3.48 2.53
C GLU A 97 -18.32 4.26 1.38
N ALA A 98 -17.04 4.64 1.53
CA ALA A 98 -16.30 5.32 0.48
C ALA A 98 -16.21 4.47 -0.79
N ALA A 99 -15.86 3.18 -0.65
CA ALA A 99 -15.78 2.26 -1.77
C ALA A 99 -17.14 1.99 -2.42
N LYS A 100 -18.20 1.82 -1.60
CA LYS A 100 -19.57 1.64 -2.11
C LYS A 100 -20.00 2.84 -2.95
N LEU A 101 -19.80 4.07 -2.44
CA LEU A 101 -20.13 5.28 -3.17
C LEU A 101 -19.37 5.39 -4.49
N VAL A 102 -18.08 5.05 -4.51
CA VAL A 102 -17.31 5.00 -5.77
C VAL A 102 -17.94 4.02 -6.75
N LEU A 103 -18.32 2.82 -6.29
CA LEU A 103 -18.93 1.81 -7.14
C LEU A 103 -20.27 2.29 -7.72
N GLU A 104 -21.11 2.92 -6.89
CA GLU A 104 -22.40 3.48 -7.31
C GLU A 104 -22.22 4.66 -8.28
N VAL A 105 -21.32 5.60 -7.98
CA VAL A 105 -21.04 6.78 -8.83
C VAL A 105 -20.50 6.39 -10.19
N ASN A 106 -19.65 5.36 -10.25
CA ASN A 106 -19.11 4.86 -11.51
C ASN A 106 -20.00 3.81 -12.21
N GLY A 107 -21.10 3.37 -11.57
CA GLY A 107 -22.01 2.37 -12.11
C GLY A 107 -21.39 0.98 -12.25
N TRP A 108 -20.49 0.60 -11.34
CA TRP A 108 -19.87 -0.73 -11.33
C TRP A 108 -20.69 -1.77 -10.55
N ILE A 109 -21.72 -1.32 -9.83
CA ILE A 109 -22.72 -2.14 -9.13
C ILE A 109 -24.13 -1.69 -9.45
#